data_AF-A0A820QW69-F1
#
_entry.id   AF-A0A820QW69-F1
#
_cell.length_a   1.000
_cell.length_b   1.000
_cell.length_c   1.000
_cell.angle_alpha   90.00
_cell.angle_beta   90.00
_cell.angle_gamma   90.00
#
_symmetry.space_group_name_H-M   'P 1'
#
loop_
_entity.id
_entity.type
_entity.pdbx_description
1 polymer ?
#
loop_
_entity_poly.entity_id
_entity_poly.type
_entity_poly.pdbx_seq_one_letter_code
_entity_poly.pdbx_strand_id
1 'polypeptide(L)'
;IDRDEFIGILRGINDIFADAEALSYKAFMENCCACLTGYLLLFCMPTHYEKCVKRAAEYITEKNLNDLNRRGIFIIDPMEKGLRC
;
A
#
# COMPACT_ATOMS: atom_id res chain seq x y z
N ILE A 1 -31.96 13.89 33.98
CA ILE A 1 -32.23 12.96 32.86
C ILE A 1 -33.15 11.89 33.40
N ASP A 2 -34.30 11.75 32.76
CA ASP A 2 -35.28 10.77 33.19
C ASP A 2 -34.74 9.36 32.90
N ARG A 3 -35.06 8.38 33.76
CA ARG A 3 -34.55 7.00 33.60
C ARG A 3 -34.99 6.42 32.25
N ASP A 4 -36.20 6.74 31.81
CA ASP A 4 -36.76 6.22 30.57
C ASP A 4 -36.10 6.86 29.34
N GLU A 5 -35.74 8.14 29.44
CA GLU A 5 -34.97 8.84 28.42
C GLU A 5 -33.57 8.21 28.24
N PHE A 6 -32.88 7.90 29.35
CA PHE A 6 -31.56 7.25 29.31
C PHE A 6 -31.63 5.83 28.72
N ILE A 7 -32.66 5.05 29.07
CA ILE A 7 -32.87 3.71 28.51
C ILE A 7 -33.19 3.78 27.01
N GLY A 8 -33.98 4.77 26.57
CA GLY A 8 -34.26 5.01 25.16
C GLY A 8 -33.00 5.28 24.35
N ILE A 9 -32.11 6.13 24.87
CA ILE A 9 -30.81 6.42 24.25
C ILE A 9 -29.94 5.15 24.17
N LEU A 10 -29.84 4.38 25.27
CA LEU A 10 -29.06 3.15 25.28
C LEU A 10 -29.57 2.11 24.27
N ARG A 11 -30.89 1.97 24.11
CA ARG A 11 -31.47 1.08 23.10
C ARG A 11 -31.13 1.53 21.69
N GLY A 12 -31.29 2.83 21.39
CA GLY A 12 -30.92 3.37 20.09
C GLY A 12 -29.44 3.17 19.75
N ILE A 13 -28.54 3.35 20.73
CA ILE A 13 -27.12 3.06 20.55
C ILE A 13 -26.88 1.57 20.26
N ASN A 14 -27.53 0.69 21.01
CA ASN A 14 -27.36 -0.75 20.84
C ASN A 14 -27.87 -1.23 19.47
N ASP A 15 -28.98 -0.66 18.97
CA ASP A 15 -29.51 -0.96 17.64
C ASP A 15 -28.55 -0.51 16.54
N ILE A 16 -27.92 0.67 16.66
CA ILE A 16 -26.89 1.15 15.72
C ILE A 16 -25.67 0.20 15.68
N PHE A 17 -25.22 -0.26 16.84
CA PHE A 17 -24.12 -1.23 16.90
C PHE A 17 -24.52 -2.61 16.36
N ALA A 18 -25.76 -3.05 16.62
CA ALA A 18 -26.28 -4.29 16.05
C ALA A 18 -26.34 -4.23 14.52
N ASP A 19 -26.72 -3.08 13.94
CA ASP A 19 -26.70 -2.85 12.49
C ASP A 19 -25.27 -2.79 11.92
N ALA A 20 -24.30 -2.28 12.69
CA ALA A 20 -22.90 -2.26 12.30
C ALA A 20 -22.25 -3.66 12.33
N GLU A 21 -22.63 -4.50 13.29
CA GLU A 21 -22.19 -5.90 13.40
C GLU A 21 -22.92 -6.83 12.42
N ALA A 22 -24.13 -6.46 12.00
CA ALA A 22 -24.87 -7.18 10.98
C ALA A 22 -24.06 -7.18 9.68
N LEU A 23 -23.70 -8.37 9.21
CA LEU A 23 -22.93 -8.56 7.99
C LEU A 23 -23.77 -8.15 6.77
N SER A 24 -23.75 -6.86 6.44
CA SER A 24 -24.50 -6.31 5.32
C SER A 24 -23.73 -6.51 4.01
N TYR A 25 -24.47 -6.81 2.93
CA TYR A 25 -23.92 -6.84 1.57
C TYR A 25 -23.16 -5.54 1.22
N LYS A 26 -23.60 -4.42 1.80
CA LYS A 26 -22.93 -3.12 1.65
C LYS A 26 -21.53 -3.11 2.25
N ALA A 27 -21.37 -3.59 3.49
CA ALA A 27 -20.07 -3.67 4.16
C ALA A 27 -19.12 -4.65 3.44
N PHE A 28 -19.64 -5.75 2.89
CA PHE A 28 -18.86 -6.66 2.05
C PHE A 28 -18.34 -5.96 0.78
N MET A 29 -19.22 -5.26 0.05
CA MET A 29 -18.83 -4.52 -1.14
C MET A 29 -17.83 -3.40 -0.83
N GLU A 30 -18.01 -2.66 0.27
CA GLU A 30 -17.08 -1.63 0.72
C GLU A 30 -15.69 -2.22 0.97
N ASN A 31 -15.60 -3.35 1.67
CA ASN A 31 -14.34 -4.04 1.91
C ASN A 31 -13.70 -4.56 0.61
N CYS A 32 -14.49 -5.14 -0.30
CA CYS A 32 -13.99 -5.58 -1.61
C CYS A 32 -13.43 -4.40 -2.42
N CYS A 33 -14.15 -3.29 -2.48
CA CYS A 33 -13.69 -2.08 -3.16
C CYS A 33 -12.41 -1.54 -2.51
N ALA A 34 -12.33 -1.47 -1.18
CA ALA A 34 -11.13 -1.02 -0.48
C ALA A 34 -9.91 -1.88 -0.83
N CYS A 35 -10.04 -3.20 -0.80
CA CYS A 35 -8.98 -4.11 -1.19
C CYS A 35 -8.57 -3.92 -2.65
N LEU A 36 -9.54 -3.91 -3.57
CA LEU A 36 -9.28 -3.76 -5.01
C LEU A 36 -8.60 -2.43 -5.31
N THR A 37 -9.06 -1.32 -4.73
CA THR A 37 -8.45 0.00 -4.91
C THR A 37 -7.01 0.02 -4.38
N GLY A 38 -6.72 -0.61 -3.24
CA GLY A 38 -5.36 -0.71 -2.71
C GLY A 38 -4.42 -1.43 -3.66
N TYR A 39 -4.81 -2.60 -4.17
CA TYR A 39 -4.02 -3.37 -5.13
C TYR A 39 -3.88 -2.64 -6.48
N LEU A 40 -4.95 -1.99 -6.96
CA LEU A 40 -4.91 -1.21 -8.20
C LEU A 40 -3.96 -0.01 -8.08
N LEU A 41 -3.89 0.66 -6.93
CA LEU A 41 -2.94 1.76 -6.73
C LEU A 41 -1.49 1.28 -6.81
N LEU A 42 -1.17 0.14 -6.19
CA LEU A 42 0.16 -0.47 -6.29
C LEU A 42 0.49 -0.91 -7.72
N PHE A 43 -0.52 -1.30 -8.51
CA PHE A 43 -0.32 -1.71 -9.90
C PHE A 43 -0.19 -0.52 -10.86
N CYS A 44 -0.99 0.53 -10.67
CA CYS A 44 -1.05 1.68 -11.57
C CYS A 44 0.02 2.72 -11.30
N MET A 45 0.54 2.81 -10.07
CA MET A 45 1.62 3.74 -9.73
C MET A 45 2.89 2.98 -9.33
N PRO A 46 4.03 3.25 -9.99
CA PRO A 46 5.28 2.69 -9.53
C PRO A 46 5.55 3.17 -8.10
N THR A 47 5.88 2.21 -7.25
CA THR A 47 6.16 2.45 -5.84
C THR A 47 7.39 3.36 -5.71
N HIS A 48 7.51 4.05 -4.57
CA HIS A 48 8.73 4.81 -4.29
C HIS A 48 9.99 3.93 -4.38
N TYR A 49 9.88 2.67 -3.97
CA TYR A 49 10.95 1.68 -4.09
C TYR A 49 11.38 1.45 -5.54
N GLU A 50 10.44 1.15 -6.44
CA GLU A 50 10.75 0.95 -7.88
C GLU A 50 11.40 2.17 -8.51
N LYS A 51 10.96 3.38 -8.12
CA LYS A 51 11.57 4.63 -8.58
C LYS A 51 13.02 4.77 -8.09
N CYS A 52 13.30 4.46 -6.83
CA CYS A 52 14.64 4.48 -6.26
C CYS A 52 15.56 3.44 -6.91
N VAL A 53 15.05 2.24 -7.13
CA VAL A 53 15.78 1.16 -7.82
C VAL A 53 16.17 1.60 -9.23
N LYS A 54 15.22 2.12 -10.01
CA LYS A 54 15.50 2.61 -11.36
C LYS A 54 16.57 3.71 -11.36
N ARG A 55 16.48 4.66 -10.43
CA ARG A 55 17.47 5.73 -10.28
C ARG A 55 18.86 5.20 -9.89
N ALA A 56 18.93 4.16 -9.06
CA ALA A 56 20.19 3.51 -8.69
C ALA A 56 20.83 2.80 -9.90
N ALA A 57 20.03 2.10 -10.71
CA ALA A 57 20.48 1.44 -11.94
C ALA A 57 21.07 2.44 -12.95
N GLU A 58 20.38 3.57 -13.16
CA GLU A 58 20.83 4.67 -14.01
C GLU A 58 22.16 5.26 -13.51
N TYR A 59 22.28 5.46 -12.20
CA TYR A 59 23.51 5.98 -11.57
C TYR A 59 24.70 5.02 -11.72
N ILE A 60 24.50 3.71 -11.52
CA ILE A 60 25.53 2.69 -11.70
C ILE A 60 26.01 2.68 -13.16
N THR A 61 25.07 2.74 -14.11
CA THR A 61 25.38 2.77 -15.55
C THR A 61 26.23 3.98 -15.91
N GLU A 62 25.85 5.16 -15.43
CA GLU A 62 26.59 6.40 -15.65
C GLU A 62 28.03 6.32 -15.07
N LYS A 63 28.17 5.81 -13.84
CA LYS A 63 29.48 5.67 -13.19
C LYS A 63 30.36 4.63 -13.86
N ASN A 64 29.79 3.54 -14.36
CA ASN A 64 30.50 2.54 -15.14
C ASN A 64 31.09 3.14 -16.42
N LEU A 65 30.29 3.89 -17.17
CA LEU A 65 30.69 4.49 -18.44
C LEU A 65 31.74 5.60 -18.26
N ASN A 66 31.57 6.48 -17.26
CA ASN A 66 32.39 7.67 -17.12
C ASN A 66 33.73 7.41 -16.40
N ASP A 67 33.71 6.60 -15.33
CA ASP A 67 34.85 6.49 -14.40
C ASP A 67 35.35 5.05 -14.23
N LEU A 68 34.46 4.09 -14.00
CA LEU A 68 34.86 2.75 -13.52
C LEU A 68 35.45 1.87 -14.63
N ASN A 69 34.89 1.90 -15.84
CA ASN A 69 35.42 1.14 -16.98
C ASN A 69 36.86 1.54 -17.31
N ARG A 70 37.20 2.83 -17.16
CA ARG A 70 38.57 3.32 -17.37
C ARG A 70 39.56 2.76 -16.34
N ARG A 71 39.06 2.35 -15.17
CA ARG A 71 39.84 1.76 -14.06
C ARG A 71 39.75 0.24 -14.03
N GLY A 72 39.11 -0.38 -15.03
CA GLY A 72 38.91 -1.84 -15.08
C GLY A 72 37.90 -2.39 -14.07
N ILE A 73 37.07 -1.53 -13.47
CA ILE A 73 36.03 -1.92 -12.51
C ILE A 73 34.67 -1.82 -13.21
N PHE A 74 33.82 -2.83 -13.06
CA PHE A 74 32.46 -2.81 -13.59
C PHE A 74 31.48 -3.30 -12.53
N ILE A 75 30.54 -2.43 -12.15
CA ILE A 75 29.53 -2.74 -11.15
C ILE A 75 28.25 -3.18 -11.87
N ILE A 76 27.80 -4.40 -11.62
CA ILE A 76 26.53 -4.91 -12.16
C ILE A 76 25.41 -4.52 -11.19
N ASP A 77 24.26 -4.13 -11.72
CA ASP A 77 23.10 -3.80 -10.90
C ASP A 77 22.70 -5.03 -10.05
N PRO A 78 22.68 -4.92 -8.70
CA PRO A 78 22.28 -6.02 -7.83
C PRO A 78 20.85 -6.51 -8.08
N MET A 79 19.98 -5.69 -8.67
CA MET A 79 18.61 -6.07 -9.02
C MET A 79 18.55 -7.06 -10.20
N GLU A 80 19.53 -7.03 -11.12
CA GLU A 80 19.64 -8.03 -12.20
C GLU A 80 20.12 -9.40 -11.68
N LYS A 81 20.79 -9.43 -10.53
CA LYS A 81 21.34 -10.64 -9.90
C LYS A 81 20.38 -11.33 -8.92
N GLY A 82 19.14 -10.84 -8.80
CA GLY A 82 18.08 -11.52 -8.06
C GLY A 82 17.89 -11.08 -6.61
N LEU A 83 18.45 -9.95 -6.18
CA LEU A 83 18.10 -9.35 -4.89
C LEU A 83 16.72 -8.67 -4.99
N ARG A 84 15.65 -9.48 -5.08
CA ARG A 84 14.26 -9.05 -4.96
C ARG A 84 13.86 -9.21 -3.49
N CYS A 85 14.20 -8.23 -2.66
CA CYS A 85 13.68 -8.15 -1.29
C CYS A 85 12.45 -7.25 -1.28
#